data_AF-A0A920PQJ0-F1
#
_entry.id   AF-A0A920PQJ0-F1
#
_cell.length_a   1.000
_cell.length_b   1.000
_cell.length_c   1.000
_cell.angle_alpha   90.00
_cell.angle_beta   90.00
_cell.angle_gamma   90.00
#
_symmetry.space_group_name_H-M   'P 1'
#
loop_
_entity.id
_entity.type
_entity.pdbx_description
1 polymer ?
#
loop_
_entity_poly.entity_id
_entity_poly.type
_entity_poly.pdbx_seq_one_letter_code
_entity_poly.pdbx_strand_id
1 'polypeptide(L)'
;MTLSKTLGGGLPLAATVTNPVIEERAHAQGFSFYTSHVSDPLPASVGVAVLQTIQQENLVTRAVDMGNYLMARLRELQQRHEAKGDIRGEGLLIGVELVKDRGKTPTVSCAWFSHNAALL
;
A
#
# COMPACT_ATOMS: atom_id res chain seq x y z
N MET A 1 4.04 4.69 -13.05
CA MET A 1 3.52 4.02 -11.84
C MET A 1 4.25 2.70 -11.65
N THR A 2 4.65 2.36 -10.43
CA THR A 2 5.30 1.07 -10.11
C THR A 2 4.37 0.24 -9.23
N LEU A 3 4.24 -1.05 -9.52
CA LEU A 3 3.36 -2.01 -8.85
C LEU A 3 4.16 -3.25 -8.46
N SER A 4 3.87 -3.83 -7.29
CA SER A 4 4.46 -5.10 -6.81
C SER A 4 3.67 -5.59 -5.59
N LYS A 5 4.34 -6.09 -4.54
CA LYS A 5 3.74 -6.61 -3.30
C LYS A 5 2.71 -7.69 -3.59
N THR A 6 1.44 -7.40 -3.34
CA THR A 6 0.33 -8.33 -3.47
C THR A 6 -0.08 -8.59 -4.92
N LEU A 7 0.47 -7.84 -5.90
CA LEU A 7 0.20 -8.05 -7.32
C LEU A 7 0.45 -9.50 -7.77
N GLY A 8 1.48 -10.15 -7.22
CA GLY A 8 1.81 -11.53 -7.57
C GLY A 8 1.12 -12.60 -6.73
N GLY A 9 0.27 -12.23 -5.76
CA GLY A 9 -0.44 -13.22 -4.92
C GLY A 9 0.47 -14.19 -4.17
N GLY A 10 1.72 -13.80 -3.89
CA GLY A 10 2.75 -14.66 -3.28
C GLY A 10 3.87 -15.08 -4.25
N LEU A 11 3.67 -14.93 -5.56
CA LEU A 11 4.76 -15.06 -6.55
C LEU A 11 5.50 -13.74 -6.76
N PRO A 12 6.82 -13.77 -7.11
CA PRO A 12 7.55 -12.58 -7.48
C PRO A 12 6.97 -11.94 -8.75
N LEU A 13 6.29 -10.81 -8.59
CA LEU A 13 5.75 -10.03 -9.69
C LEU A 13 5.85 -8.53 -9.38
N ALA A 14 6.35 -7.78 -10.35
CA ALA A 14 6.33 -6.34 -10.35
C ALA A 14 6.04 -5.84 -11.76
N ALA A 15 5.43 -4.65 -11.85
CA ALA A 15 5.13 -4.00 -13.11
C ALA A 15 5.46 -2.51 -13.02
N THR A 16 5.94 -1.96 -14.14
CA THR A 16 6.02 -0.51 -14.34
C THR A 16 5.03 -0.15 -15.42
N VAL A 17 4.07 0.70 -15.08
CA VAL A 17 3.02 1.17 -15.99
C VAL A 17 3.33 2.62 -16.35
N THR A 18 3.35 2.92 -17.64
CA THR A 18 3.56 4.26 -18.17
C THR A 18 2.57 4.57 -19.29
N ASN A 19 2.51 5.82 -19.73
CA ASN A 19 1.71 6.21 -20.88
C ASN A 19 2.48 6.00 -22.20
N PRO A 20 1.78 5.97 -23.36
CA PRO A 20 2.43 5.77 -24.65
C PRO A 20 3.52 6.79 -24.97
N VAL A 21 3.30 8.07 -24.63
CA VAL A 21 4.27 9.16 -24.89
C VAL A 21 5.62 8.90 -24.23
N ILE A 22 5.63 8.39 -23.00
CA ILE A 22 6.86 8.06 -22.27
C ILE A 22 7.51 6.80 -22.85
N GLU A 23 6.72 5.79 -23.19
CA GLU A 23 7.20 4.54 -23.78
C GLU A 23 7.87 4.79 -25.14
N GLU A 24 7.20 5.52 -26.04
CA GLU A 24 7.70 5.89 -27.36
C GLU A 24 9.01 6.68 -27.25
N ARG A 25 9.07 7.65 -26.33
CA ARG A 25 10.28 8.44 -26.09
C ARG A 25 11.43 7.57 -25.59
N ALA A 26 11.17 6.67 -24.63
CA ALA A 26 12.19 5.77 -24.09
C ALA A 26 12.71 4.84 -25.20
N HIS A 27 11.81 4.28 -26.00
CA HIS A 27 12.16 3.45 -27.15
C HIS A 27 13.01 4.20 -28.18
N ALA A 28 12.60 5.41 -28.57
CA ALA A 28 13.35 6.26 -29.51
C ALA A 28 14.75 6.64 -29.00
N GLN A 29 14.94 6.68 -27.67
CA GLN A 29 16.24 6.89 -27.02
C GLN A 29 17.06 5.60 -26.85
N GLY A 30 16.58 4.47 -27.37
CA GLY A 30 17.26 3.18 -27.29
C GLY A 30 17.18 2.52 -25.91
N PHE A 31 16.25 2.95 -25.05
CA PHE A 31 16.05 2.27 -23.77
C PHE A 31 15.52 0.85 -24.02
N SER A 32 16.13 -0.12 -23.34
CA SER A 32 15.61 -1.48 -23.32
C SER A 32 15.78 -2.08 -21.92
N PHE A 33 14.72 -2.73 -21.45
CA PHE A 33 14.70 -3.39 -20.15
C PHE A 33 14.60 -4.89 -20.35
N TYR A 34 15.63 -5.62 -19.92
CA TYR A 34 15.68 -7.08 -20.04
C TYR A 34 16.07 -7.69 -18.70
N THR A 35 15.30 -8.69 -18.28
CA THR A 35 15.67 -9.63 -17.21
C THR A 35 15.28 -11.02 -17.69
N SER A 36 15.89 -12.07 -17.15
CA SER A 36 15.63 -13.45 -17.59
C SER A 36 14.17 -13.88 -17.48
N HIS A 37 13.41 -13.24 -16.58
CA HIS A 37 11.99 -13.51 -16.33
C HIS A 37 11.08 -12.33 -16.72
N VAL A 38 11.56 -11.41 -17.56
CA VAL A 38 10.70 -10.34 -18.08
C VAL A 38 9.58 -10.99 -18.90
N SER A 39 8.33 -10.58 -18.64
CA SER A 39 7.14 -11.10 -19.32
C SER A 39 6.93 -12.62 -19.18
N ASP A 40 7.36 -13.22 -18.06
CA ASP A 40 7.09 -14.63 -17.75
C ASP A 40 5.57 -14.89 -17.66
N PRO A 41 5.00 -15.80 -18.47
CA PRO A 41 3.57 -16.03 -18.54
C PRO A 41 2.97 -16.57 -17.23
N LEU A 42 3.75 -17.30 -16.42
CA LEU A 42 3.25 -17.89 -15.18
C LEU A 42 2.94 -16.79 -14.14
N PRO A 43 3.88 -15.93 -13.71
CA PRO A 43 3.57 -14.80 -12.85
C PRO A 43 2.50 -13.88 -13.45
N ALA A 44 2.51 -13.64 -14.76
CA ALA A 44 1.49 -12.81 -15.41
C ALA A 44 0.07 -13.37 -15.24
N SER A 45 -0.11 -14.69 -15.40
CA SER A 45 -1.41 -15.35 -15.21
C SER A 45 -1.93 -15.23 -13.77
N VAL A 46 -1.03 -15.30 -12.78
CA VAL A 46 -1.38 -15.11 -11.36
C VAL A 46 -1.76 -13.67 -11.09
N GLY A 47 -1.04 -12.69 -11.66
CA GLY A 47 -1.39 -11.28 -11.54
C GLY A 47 -2.78 -10.97 -12.09
N VAL A 48 -3.15 -11.58 -13.23
CA VAL A 48 -4.50 -11.47 -13.80
C VAL A 48 -5.54 -12.06 -12.84
N ALA A 49 -5.30 -13.26 -12.30
CA ALA A 49 -6.21 -13.89 -11.33
C ALA A 49 -6.39 -13.03 -10.07
N VAL A 50 -5.32 -12.45 -9.53
CA VAL A 50 -5.39 -11.52 -8.38
C VAL A 50 -6.27 -10.32 -8.69
N LEU A 51 -6.09 -9.67 -9.83
CA LEU A 51 -6.90 -8.51 -10.23
C LEU A 51 -8.37 -8.89 -10.42
N GLN A 52 -8.65 -10.06 -10.99
CA GLN A 52 -10.01 -10.59 -11.13
C GLN A 52 -10.65 -10.83 -9.78
N THR A 53 -9.96 -11.44 -8.82
CA THR A 53 -10.45 -11.64 -7.45
C THR A 53 -10.76 -10.32 -6.76
N ILE A 54 -9.86 -9.33 -6.86
CA ILE A 54 -10.08 -7.99 -6.29
C ILE A 54 -11.39 -7.38 -6.80
N GLN A 55 -11.67 -7.52 -8.10
CA GLN A 55 -12.89 -7.01 -8.72
C GLN A 55 -14.13 -7.82 -8.35
N GLN A 56 -14.08 -9.15 -8.48
CA GLN A 56 -15.22 -10.05 -8.27
C GLN A 56 -15.70 -10.02 -6.81
N GLU A 57 -14.78 -9.94 -5.86
CA GLU A 57 -15.11 -9.92 -4.43
C GLU A 57 -15.29 -8.49 -3.87
N ASN A 58 -15.21 -7.46 -4.73
CA ASN A 58 -15.31 -6.05 -4.36
C ASN A 58 -14.35 -5.67 -3.20
N LEU A 59 -13.11 -6.15 -3.27
CA LEU A 59 -12.16 -6.05 -2.15
C LEU A 59 -11.79 -4.60 -1.83
N VAL A 60 -11.83 -3.70 -2.81
CA VAL A 60 -11.57 -2.26 -2.60
C VAL A 60 -12.64 -1.66 -1.68
N THR A 61 -13.92 -1.87 -1.99
CA THR A 61 -15.03 -1.40 -1.15
C THR A 61 -15.00 -2.03 0.23
N ARG A 62 -14.76 -3.35 0.31
CA ARG A 62 -14.62 -4.05 1.60
C ARG A 62 -13.48 -3.48 2.44
N ALA A 63 -12.36 -3.11 1.82
CA ALA A 63 -11.23 -2.49 2.53
C ALA A 63 -11.59 -1.11 3.07
N VAL A 64 -12.41 -0.32 2.35
CA VAL A 64 -12.94 0.95 2.85
C VAL A 64 -13.87 0.72 4.04
N ASP A 65 -14.85 -0.17 3.91
CA ASP A 65 -15.84 -0.45 4.96
C ASP A 65 -15.16 -0.96 6.25
N MET A 66 -14.26 -1.94 6.10
CA MET A 66 -13.54 -2.51 7.25
C MET A 66 -12.49 -1.56 7.80
N GLY A 67 -11.88 -0.73 6.96
CA GLY A 67 -11.02 0.37 7.36
C GLY A 67 -11.74 1.36 8.27
N ASN A 68 -12.92 1.82 7.84
CA ASN A 68 -13.78 2.73 8.61
C ASN A 68 -14.19 2.12 9.96
N TYR A 69 -14.60 0.85 9.95
CA TYR A 69 -14.92 0.13 11.18
C TYR A 69 -13.72 0.07 12.13
N LEU A 70 -12.55 -0.38 11.65
CA LEU A 70 -11.34 -0.50 12.45
C LEU A 70 -10.88 0.86 13.00
N MET A 71 -10.91 1.91 12.18
CA MET A 71 -10.56 3.27 12.57
C MET A 71 -11.47 3.79 13.70
N ALA A 72 -12.78 3.54 13.62
CA ALA A 72 -13.73 3.91 14.68
C ALA A 72 -13.40 3.19 16.00
N ARG A 73 -13.16 1.87 15.95
CA ARG A 73 -12.81 1.09 17.16
C ARG A 73 -11.46 1.51 17.76
N LEU A 74 -10.49 1.87 16.94
CA LEU A 74 -9.19 2.38 17.40
C LEU A 74 -9.33 3.74 18.10
N ARG A 75 -10.20 4.63 17.60
CA ARG A 75 -10.52 5.91 18.25
C ARG A 75 -11.24 5.73 19.58
N GLU A 76 -12.16 4.77 19.68
CA GLU A 76 -12.79 4.41 20.96
C GLU A 76 -11.75 3.90 21.98
N LEU A 77 -10.81 3.06 21.53
CA LEU A 77 -9.70 2.59 22.36
C LEU A 77 -8.81 3.75 22.82
N GLN A 78 -8.48 4.69 21.92
CA GLN A 78 -7.70 5.88 22.22
C GLN A 78 -8.34 6.74 23.32
N GLN A 79 -9.67 6.78 23.42
CA GLN A 79 -10.34 7.52 24.50
C GLN A 79 -10.12 6.87 25.88
N ARG A 80 -9.99 5.54 25.92
CA ARG A 80 -9.90 4.72 27.16
C ARG A 80 -8.49 4.57 27.73
N HIS A 81 -7.45 4.81 26.95
CA HIS A 81 -6.05 4.61 27.37
C HIS A 81 -5.29 5.95 27.37
N GLU A 82 -4.34 6.12 28.31
CA GLU A 82 -3.56 7.36 28.44
C GLU A 82 -2.47 7.52 27.38
N ALA A 83 -2.01 6.41 26.80
CA ALA A 83 -1.05 6.36 25.69
C ALA A 83 -1.69 6.81 24.36
N LYS A 84 -2.08 8.09 24.29
CA LYS A 84 -2.83 8.69 23.18
C LYS A 84 -1.90 9.29 22.12
N GLY A 85 -1.31 8.45 21.27
CA GLY A 85 -0.63 8.92 20.07
C GLY A 85 -1.61 9.14 18.93
N ASP A 86 -1.10 9.40 17.73
CA ASP A 86 -1.89 9.65 16.52
C ASP A 86 -2.41 8.35 15.87
N ILE A 87 -3.59 8.42 15.25
CA ILE A 87 -4.18 7.32 14.47
C ILE A 87 -4.54 7.86 13.09
N ARG A 88 -3.92 7.31 12.05
CA ARG A 88 -4.06 7.77 10.66
C ARG A 88 -4.05 6.60 9.69
N GLY A 89 -4.62 6.78 8.51
CA GLY A 89 -4.63 5.76 7.47
C GLY A 89 -5.87 5.80 6.60
N GLU A 90 -5.82 5.05 5.51
CA GLU A 90 -6.87 4.96 4.50
C GLU A 90 -7.13 3.48 4.17
N GLY A 91 -8.40 3.12 4.06
CA GLY A 91 -8.82 1.72 3.96
C GLY A 91 -8.21 0.87 5.09
N LEU A 92 -7.56 -0.24 4.73
CA LEU A 92 -6.92 -1.14 5.70
C LEU A 92 -5.43 -0.83 5.96
N LEU A 93 -4.88 0.24 5.40
CA LEU A 93 -3.52 0.68 5.70
C LEU A 93 -3.58 1.72 6.84
N ILE A 94 -3.59 1.24 8.08
CA ILE A 94 -3.75 2.06 9.28
C ILE A 94 -2.47 2.05 10.12
N GLY A 95 -2.00 3.25 10.47
CA GLY A 95 -0.92 3.49 11.41
C GLY A 95 -1.47 3.95 12.76
N VAL A 96 -0.97 3.32 13.83
CA VAL A 96 -1.24 3.71 15.22
C VAL A 96 0.09 4.08 15.86
N GLU A 97 0.19 5.31 16.31
CA GLU A 97 1.31 5.79 17.10
C GLU A 97 0.98 5.67 18.58
N LEU A 98 1.91 5.11 19.34
CA LEU A 98 1.81 4.98 20.79
C LEU A 98 2.80 5.95 21.43
N VAL A 99 2.38 6.69 22.45
CA VAL A 99 3.22 7.64 23.21
C VAL A 99 3.19 7.29 24.69
N LYS A 100 4.30 7.52 25.40
CA LYS A 100 4.42 7.15 26.83
C LYS A 100 3.69 8.12 27.77
N ASP A 101 3.62 9.39 27.38
CA ASP A 101 3.00 10.47 28.15
C ASP A 101 2.11 11.31 27.24
N ARG A 102 1.34 12.28 27.77
CA ARG A 102 0.59 13.27 26.94
C ARG A 102 1.49 14.12 26.04
N GLY A 103 2.81 14.08 26.23
CA GLY A 103 3.78 14.60 25.28
C GLY A 103 3.83 13.71 24.04
N LYS A 104 4.00 14.31 22.85
CA LYS A 104 4.10 13.59 21.56
C LYS A 104 5.39 12.77 21.41
N THR A 105 5.93 12.21 22.50
CA THR A 105 7.14 11.42 22.50
C THR A 105 6.77 9.98 22.13
N PRO A 106 7.17 9.48 20.95
CA PRO A 106 6.82 8.14 20.52
C PRO A 106 7.39 7.08 21.49
N THR A 107 6.56 6.12 21.90
CA THR A 107 6.95 4.99 22.77
C THR A 107 8.03 4.12 22.12
N VAL A 108 8.01 4.07 20.79
CA VAL A 108 9.03 3.46 19.96
C VAL A 108 9.55 4.50 18.98
N SER A 109 10.87 4.62 18.86
CA SER A 109 11.55 5.38 17.79
C SER A 109 11.34 4.65 16.44
N CYS A 110 10.10 4.55 15.97
CA CYS A 110 9.82 4.04 14.64
C CYS A 110 9.84 5.22 13.66
N ALA A 111 11.04 5.58 13.21
CA ALA A 111 11.31 6.69 12.29
C ALA A 111 10.70 6.52 10.88
N TRP A 112 10.00 5.41 10.60
CA TRP A 112 9.58 5.04 9.25
C TRP A 112 8.28 5.73 8.78
N PHE A 113 7.50 6.33 9.69
CA PHE A 113 6.21 6.97 9.36
C PHE A 113 6.09 8.45 9.77
N SER A 114 7.17 9.10 10.23
CA SER A 114 7.10 10.49 10.70
C SER A 114 7.33 11.55 9.61
N HIS A 115 7.88 11.18 8.45
CA HIS A 115 8.32 12.16 7.43
C HIS A 115 7.39 12.35 6.23
N ASN A 116 6.24 11.68 6.16
CA ASN A 116 5.36 11.77 4.97
C ASN A 116 3.85 11.77 5.28
N ALA A 117 3.45 12.44 6.36
CA ALA A 117 2.04 12.58 6.74
C ALA A 117 1.26 13.66 5.95
N ALA A 118 1.81 14.17 4.83
CA ALA A 118 1.19 15.24 4.04
C ALA A 118 0.54 14.76 2.72
N LEU A 119 0.48 13.45 2.46
CA LEU A 119 0.02 12.88 1.17
C LEU A 119 -1.07 11.82 1.29
N LEU A 120 -1.88 11.86 2.36
CA LEU A 120 -3.22 11.29 2.37
C LEU A 120 -4.21 12.41 2.66
#